data_AF-A0AA96KI77-F1
#
_entry.id   AF-A0AA96KI77-F1
#
_cell.length_a   1.000
_cell.length_b   1.000
_cell.length_c   1.000
_cell.angle_alpha   90.00
_cell.angle_beta   90.00
_cell.angle_gamma   90.00
#
_symmetry.space_group_name_H-M   'P 1'
#
loop_
_entity.id
_entity.type
_entity.pdbx_description
1 polymer ?
#
loop_
_entity_poly.entity_id
_entity_poly.type
_entity_poly.pdbx_seq_one_letter_code
_entity_poly.pdbx_strand_id
1 'polypeptide(L)'
;MNNNNTTPHSITFIVGQDSDTKNAFYQTAELFFSLNPTYKTEHMVKSLSSIEGIVNYLHNTPPAGGNFWKTINIVSHSSEYGLNMNLTEDGKQITTKQLDEITQSAFDGFPSIVRHLNSESLITFWGCSFGKQQAHLKKIAQLFNSIDGSVSVRSPNMRIHFFYDLNNNFVDRFYSEEYSIYSDTEELTSSELARAFQYQYPDSKTGWQTALSTPISDTLLQPAYSASTINIKFYAPRDILKTYQTLNQFMLAQPEIMDSLNNHNISINKLNIEIKDTDRENIALINCTTIKHSILTRSNLREKDIMVYADR
;
A
#
# COMPACT_ATOMS: atom_id res chain seq x y z
N MET A 1 -14.59 -29.52 -18.80
CA MET A 1 -15.41 -29.34 -17.58
C MET A 1 -15.25 -27.89 -17.15
N ASN A 2 -16.27 -27.06 -17.40
CA ASN A 2 -16.26 -25.65 -17.03
C ASN A 2 -16.70 -25.50 -15.58
N ASN A 3 -15.76 -25.53 -14.64
CA ASN A 3 -16.03 -25.11 -13.27
C ASN A 3 -15.96 -23.58 -13.21
N ASN A 4 -17.08 -22.92 -13.44
CA ASN A 4 -17.26 -21.51 -13.12
C ASN A 4 -17.30 -21.35 -11.59
N ASN A 5 -16.15 -21.46 -10.95
CA ASN A 5 -15.97 -21.25 -9.51
C ASN A 5 -15.92 -19.75 -9.19
N THR A 6 -16.97 -19.01 -9.50
CA THR A 6 -17.11 -17.65 -8.95
C THR A 6 -17.44 -17.80 -7.46
N THR A 7 -16.77 -17.06 -6.59
CA THR A 7 -17.05 -17.11 -5.15
C THR A 7 -18.41 -16.46 -4.89
N PRO A 8 -19.42 -17.16 -4.37
CA PRO A 8 -20.74 -16.55 -4.16
C PRO A 8 -20.70 -15.41 -3.13
N HIS A 9 -21.47 -14.36 -3.39
CA HIS A 9 -21.55 -13.15 -2.56
C HIS A 9 -20.19 -12.49 -2.35
N SER A 10 -19.45 -12.30 -3.44
CA SER A 10 -18.12 -11.70 -3.41
C SER A 10 -18.00 -10.46 -4.28
N ILE A 11 -17.20 -9.52 -3.80
CA ILE A 11 -17.00 -8.22 -4.44
C ILE A 11 -15.55 -7.78 -4.36
N THR A 12 -15.06 -7.18 -5.44
CA THR A 12 -13.75 -6.53 -5.49
C THR A 12 -13.92 -5.04 -5.77
N PHE A 13 -13.35 -4.20 -4.91
CA PHE A 13 -13.20 -2.78 -5.11
C PHE A 13 -11.79 -2.48 -5.63
N ILE A 14 -11.69 -1.83 -6.78
CA ILE A 14 -10.43 -1.29 -7.34
C ILE A 14 -10.48 0.23 -7.14
N VAL A 15 -9.68 0.75 -6.21
CA VAL A 15 -9.87 2.11 -5.66
C VAL A 15 -8.82 3.12 -6.12
N GLY A 16 -8.21 2.86 -7.28
CA GLY A 16 -7.21 3.75 -7.86
C GLY A 16 -7.02 3.48 -9.34
N GLN A 17 -6.09 4.22 -9.92
CA GLN A 17 -5.70 4.11 -11.33
C GLN A 17 -4.18 4.06 -11.42
N ASP A 18 -3.66 3.26 -12.35
CA ASP A 18 -2.23 3.17 -12.58
C ASP A 18 -1.75 4.50 -13.18
N SER A 19 -0.82 5.18 -12.50
CA SER A 19 -0.27 6.46 -12.96
C SER A 19 0.81 6.28 -14.05
N ASP A 20 1.35 5.06 -14.19
CA ASP A 20 2.29 4.67 -15.23
C ASP A 20 1.84 3.34 -15.86
N THR A 21 1.72 3.32 -17.19
CA THR A 21 1.46 2.11 -17.98
C THR A 21 2.49 0.98 -17.76
N LYS A 22 3.68 1.30 -17.26
CA LYS A 22 4.71 0.31 -16.92
C LYS A 22 4.47 -0.41 -15.59
N ASN A 23 3.61 0.13 -14.73
CA ASN A 23 3.22 -0.49 -13.46
C ASN A 23 1.70 -0.66 -13.43
N ALA A 24 1.22 -1.64 -14.20
CA ALA A 24 -0.20 -1.93 -14.40
C ALA A 24 -0.83 -2.67 -13.21
N PHE A 25 -0.57 -2.23 -11.97
CA PHE A 25 -0.99 -2.92 -10.74
C PHE A 25 -2.51 -3.07 -10.66
N TYR A 26 -3.27 -2.00 -10.86
CA TYR A 26 -4.73 -2.04 -10.81
C TYR A 26 -5.31 -2.83 -11.98
N GLN A 27 -4.74 -2.66 -13.19
CA GLN A 27 -5.17 -3.43 -14.36
C GLN A 27 -4.94 -4.94 -14.20
N THR A 28 -3.77 -5.35 -13.70
CA THR A 28 -3.47 -6.77 -13.45
C THR A 28 -4.29 -7.35 -12.30
N ALA A 29 -4.59 -6.55 -11.27
CA ALA A 29 -5.52 -6.94 -10.22
C ALA A 29 -6.94 -7.16 -10.75
N GLU A 30 -7.42 -6.26 -11.63
CA GLU A 30 -8.73 -6.42 -12.30
C GLU A 30 -8.79 -7.74 -13.09
N LEU A 31 -7.76 -8.05 -13.88
CA LEU A 31 -7.67 -9.32 -14.60
C LEU A 31 -7.64 -10.50 -13.62
N PHE A 32 -6.86 -10.40 -12.54
CA PHE A 32 -6.76 -11.42 -11.51
C PHE A 32 -8.12 -11.75 -10.89
N PHE A 33 -8.85 -10.74 -10.38
CA PHE A 33 -10.17 -10.95 -9.76
C PHE A 33 -11.30 -11.24 -10.75
N SER A 34 -11.05 -11.11 -12.06
CA SER A 34 -12.00 -11.48 -13.11
C SER A 34 -11.80 -12.91 -13.63
N LEU A 35 -10.55 -13.37 -13.70
CA LEU A 35 -10.18 -14.59 -14.42
C LEU A 35 -9.66 -15.70 -13.50
N ASN A 36 -9.15 -15.40 -12.30
CA ASN A 36 -8.54 -16.42 -11.45
C ASN A 36 -9.61 -17.37 -10.88
N PRO A 37 -9.50 -18.69 -11.08
CA PRO A 37 -10.56 -19.64 -10.72
C PRO A 37 -10.82 -19.77 -9.21
N THR A 38 -9.92 -19.28 -8.37
CA THR A 38 -10.07 -19.33 -6.91
C THR A 38 -10.49 -17.99 -6.32
N TYR A 39 -10.00 -16.88 -6.89
CA TYR A 39 -10.23 -15.54 -6.35
C TYR A 39 -11.25 -14.73 -7.13
N LYS A 40 -11.81 -15.27 -8.22
CA LYS A 40 -12.79 -14.58 -9.04
C LYS A 40 -13.98 -14.12 -8.20
N THR A 41 -14.29 -12.83 -8.31
CA THR A 41 -15.44 -12.21 -7.65
C THR A 41 -16.64 -12.06 -8.56
N GLU A 42 -17.85 -12.06 -7.97
CA GLU A 42 -19.10 -11.84 -8.73
C GLU A 42 -19.24 -10.40 -9.19
N HIS A 43 -18.84 -9.46 -8.34
CA HIS A 43 -18.97 -8.03 -8.58
C HIS A 43 -17.62 -7.35 -8.56
N MET A 44 -17.46 -6.36 -9.43
CA MET A 44 -16.29 -5.49 -9.45
C MET A 44 -16.74 -4.03 -9.50
N VAL A 45 -16.23 -3.22 -8.59
CA VAL A 45 -16.55 -1.80 -8.46
C VAL A 45 -15.26 -0.99 -8.60
N LYS A 46 -15.24 -0.07 -9.55
CA LYS A 46 -14.05 0.76 -9.88
C LYS A 46 -14.32 2.26 -9.80
N SER A 47 -15.52 2.64 -9.36
CA SER A 47 -16.01 4.02 -9.34
C SER A 47 -15.85 4.71 -7.99
N LEU A 48 -15.30 4.02 -6.99
CA LEU A 48 -15.16 4.53 -5.63
C LEU A 48 -13.69 4.85 -5.35
N SER A 49 -13.43 5.95 -4.65
CA SER A 49 -12.08 6.42 -4.36
C SER A 49 -11.74 6.51 -2.87
N SER A 50 -12.72 6.20 -2.00
CA SER A 50 -12.61 6.39 -0.55
C SER A 50 -13.09 5.21 0.29
N ILE A 51 -12.61 5.11 1.54
CA ILE A 51 -13.12 4.15 2.53
C ILE A 51 -14.62 4.39 2.77
N GLU A 52 -15.04 5.64 2.94
CA GLU A 52 -16.45 6.04 3.11
C GLU A 52 -17.33 5.52 1.97
N GLY A 53 -16.91 5.72 0.72
CA GLY A 53 -17.62 5.23 -0.46
C GLY A 53 -17.82 3.72 -0.42
N ILE A 54 -16.79 2.96 -0.03
CA ILE A 54 -16.87 1.50 0.09
C ILE A 54 -17.83 1.08 1.21
N VAL A 55 -17.70 1.68 2.40
CA VAL A 55 -18.57 1.37 3.54
C VAL A 55 -20.03 1.66 3.19
N ASN A 56 -20.31 2.82 2.58
CA ASN A 56 -21.64 3.20 2.14
C ASN A 56 -22.18 2.30 1.03
N TYR A 57 -21.32 1.86 0.10
CA TYR A 57 -21.71 0.88 -0.91
C TYR A 57 -22.15 -0.43 -0.27
N LEU A 58 -21.34 -0.98 0.64
CA LEU A 58 -21.64 -2.23 1.35
C LEU A 58 -22.87 -2.09 2.26
N HIS A 59 -23.13 -0.90 2.81
CA HIS A 59 -24.32 -0.66 3.63
C HIS A 59 -25.61 -0.65 2.81
N ASN A 60 -25.57 -0.08 1.60
CA ASN A 60 -26.76 0.16 0.78
C ASN A 60 -26.98 -0.90 -0.31
N THR A 61 -25.97 -1.70 -0.64
CA THR A 61 -26.02 -2.65 -1.76
C THR A 61 -25.86 -4.10 -1.26
N PRO A 62 -26.93 -4.90 -1.23
CA PRO A 62 -26.84 -6.32 -0.88
C PRO A 62 -26.15 -7.13 -1.98
N PRO A 63 -25.55 -8.29 -1.66
CA PRO A 63 -25.10 -9.23 -2.68
C PRO A 63 -26.28 -9.83 -3.45
N ALA A 64 -26.06 -10.20 -4.72
CA ALA A 64 -27.08 -10.88 -5.50
C ALA A 64 -27.46 -12.23 -4.87
N GLY A 65 -28.75 -12.43 -4.59
CA GLY A 65 -29.25 -13.70 -4.05
C GLY A 65 -28.93 -13.96 -2.57
N GLY A 66 -28.44 -12.97 -1.83
CA GLY A 66 -28.10 -13.11 -0.41
C GLY A 66 -28.29 -11.83 0.41
N ASN A 67 -28.12 -11.96 1.72
CA ASN A 67 -28.23 -10.83 2.66
C ASN A 67 -26.87 -10.22 3.04
N PHE A 68 -25.78 -11.01 2.94
CA PHE A 68 -24.45 -10.65 3.46
C PHE A 68 -23.33 -10.98 2.48
N TRP A 69 -22.43 -10.02 2.29
CA TRP A 69 -21.19 -10.21 1.55
C TRP A 69 -20.27 -11.17 2.30
N LYS A 70 -19.73 -12.18 1.63
CA LYS A 70 -18.82 -13.16 2.26
C LYS A 70 -17.36 -12.80 2.06
N THR A 71 -17.02 -12.34 0.86
CA THR A 71 -15.64 -12.00 0.49
C THR A 71 -15.60 -10.62 -0.13
N ILE A 72 -14.87 -9.73 0.52
CA ILE A 72 -14.68 -8.35 0.08
C ILE A 72 -13.19 -8.15 -0.15
N ASN A 73 -12.81 -7.84 -1.38
CA ASN A 73 -11.44 -7.49 -1.73
C ASN A 73 -11.38 -5.98 -1.96
N ILE A 74 -10.40 -5.30 -1.35
CA ILE A 74 -10.15 -3.88 -1.57
C ILE A 74 -8.72 -3.74 -2.08
N VAL A 75 -8.57 -3.42 -3.36
CA VAL A 75 -7.27 -3.27 -4.01
C VAL A 75 -6.89 -1.80 -4.01
N SER A 76 -5.85 -1.46 -3.28
CA SER A 76 -5.22 -0.13 -3.31
C SER A 76 -3.71 -0.24 -3.19
N HIS A 77 -2.99 0.72 -3.76
CA HIS A 77 -1.62 0.93 -3.35
C HIS A 77 -1.54 1.23 -1.86
N SER A 78 -0.51 0.69 -1.24
CA SER A 78 -0.15 0.98 0.13
C SER A 78 1.35 0.82 0.26
N SER A 79 1.87 1.29 1.36
CA SER A 79 3.25 1.11 1.75
C SER A 79 3.31 0.63 3.18
N GLU A 80 4.52 0.42 3.70
CA GLU A 80 4.67 0.16 5.12
C GLU A 80 4.33 1.39 5.97
N TYR A 81 3.99 2.54 5.38
CA TYR A 81 3.65 3.79 6.07
C TYR A 81 2.15 4.12 6.05
N GLY A 82 1.36 3.48 5.18
CA GLY A 82 -0.08 3.72 5.13
C GLY A 82 -0.77 3.20 3.87
N LEU A 83 -2.10 3.31 3.88
CA LEU A 83 -2.94 3.03 2.73
C LEU A 83 -3.00 4.27 1.85
N ASN A 84 -2.70 4.14 0.56
CA ASN A 84 -2.85 5.24 -0.39
C ASN A 84 -4.32 5.29 -0.84
N MET A 85 -5.19 5.78 0.03
CA MET A 85 -6.62 5.94 -0.24
C MET A 85 -7.18 7.08 0.59
N ASN A 86 -8.22 7.75 0.09
CA ASN A 86 -8.90 8.79 0.84
C ASN A 86 -9.84 8.19 1.88
N LEU A 87 -10.05 8.92 2.97
CA LEU A 87 -11.02 8.53 3.99
C LEU A 87 -12.46 8.80 3.53
N THR A 88 -12.68 9.98 2.95
CA THR A 88 -13.93 10.46 2.33
C THR A 88 -13.70 10.79 0.86
N GLU A 89 -14.75 10.87 0.02
CA GLU A 89 -14.58 11.11 -1.43
C GLU A 89 -13.84 12.43 -1.74
N ASP A 90 -14.18 13.52 -1.02
CA ASP A 90 -13.52 14.83 -1.16
C ASP A 90 -12.32 15.01 -0.22
N GLY A 91 -11.95 13.93 0.50
CA GLY A 91 -10.97 13.97 1.57
C GLY A 91 -9.53 13.90 1.10
N LYS A 92 -8.62 14.25 2.01
CA LYS A 92 -7.19 13.92 1.84
C LYS A 92 -6.95 12.43 2.09
N GLN A 93 -5.79 11.95 1.64
CA GLN A 93 -5.28 10.61 1.95
C GLN A 93 -5.40 10.34 3.46
N ILE A 94 -5.78 9.10 3.79
CA ILE A 94 -6.02 8.68 5.15
C ILE A 94 -4.75 8.72 6.01
N THR A 95 -4.84 9.38 7.15
CA THR A 95 -3.80 9.42 8.18
C THR A 95 -4.25 8.70 9.45
N THR A 96 -3.30 8.28 10.28
CA THR A 96 -3.55 7.70 11.60
C THR A 96 -4.42 8.59 12.48
N LYS A 97 -4.16 9.91 12.41
CA LYS A 97 -4.84 10.93 13.20
C LYS A 97 -6.30 11.06 12.80
N GLN A 98 -6.59 11.10 11.50
CA GLN A 98 -7.96 11.13 11.01
C GLN A 98 -8.71 9.85 11.40
N LEU A 99 -8.05 8.70 11.36
CA LEU A 99 -8.63 7.45 11.85
C LEU A 99 -8.93 7.50 13.35
N ASP A 100 -8.05 8.10 14.18
CA ASP A 100 -8.35 8.32 15.62
C ASP A 100 -9.56 9.22 15.81
N GLU A 101 -9.63 10.32 15.08
CA GLU A 101 -10.73 11.28 15.17
C GLU A 101 -12.08 10.62 14.79
N ILE A 102 -12.12 9.84 13.71
CA ILE A 102 -13.35 9.15 13.26
C ILE A 102 -13.72 7.98 14.18
N THR A 103 -12.76 7.27 14.74
CA THR A 103 -13.09 6.13 15.62
C THR A 103 -13.55 6.59 17.02
N GLN A 104 -13.22 7.83 17.41
CA GLN A 104 -13.60 8.42 18.70
C GLN A 104 -14.84 9.32 18.63
N SER A 105 -15.17 9.86 17.46
CA SER A 105 -16.35 10.70 17.24
C SER A 105 -17.33 10.00 16.31
N ALA A 106 -18.64 10.14 16.56
CA ALA A 106 -19.64 9.68 15.60
C ALA A 106 -19.54 10.56 14.35
N PHE A 107 -18.71 10.15 13.38
CA PHE A 107 -18.55 10.86 12.13
C PHE A 107 -19.78 10.60 11.25
N ASP A 108 -20.51 11.66 10.91
CA ASP A 108 -21.81 11.58 10.22
C ASP A 108 -21.77 10.89 8.85
N GLY A 109 -20.59 10.71 8.25
CA GLY A 109 -20.40 10.02 6.97
C GLY A 109 -20.30 8.49 7.04
N PHE A 110 -20.08 7.92 8.24
CA PHE A 110 -19.95 6.47 8.43
C PHE A 110 -21.17 5.87 9.13
N PRO A 111 -21.83 4.85 8.56
CA PRO A 111 -22.85 4.11 9.28
C PRO A 111 -22.21 3.39 10.47
N SER A 112 -22.84 3.46 11.64
CA SER A 112 -22.37 2.75 12.84
C SER A 112 -22.37 1.22 12.67
N ILE A 113 -23.23 0.71 11.78
CA ILE A 113 -23.34 -0.69 11.38
C ILE A 113 -23.54 -0.78 9.86
N VAL A 114 -22.78 -1.64 9.19
CA VAL A 114 -22.92 -1.96 7.78
C VAL A 114 -23.91 -3.12 7.62
N ARG A 115 -25.09 -2.85 7.06
CA ARG A 115 -26.25 -3.76 7.05
C ARG A 115 -26.01 -5.10 6.35
N HIS A 116 -25.19 -5.10 5.29
CA HIS A 116 -24.94 -6.29 4.48
C HIS A 116 -23.60 -6.97 4.81
N LEU A 117 -23.10 -6.75 6.02
CA LEU A 117 -21.99 -7.51 6.59
C LEU A 117 -22.46 -8.31 7.81
N ASN A 118 -21.71 -9.36 8.12
CA ASN A 118 -21.85 -10.17 9.33
C ASN A 118 -20.48 -10.66 9.83
N SER A 119 -20.47 -11.37 10.95
CA SER A 119 -19.27 -11.93 11.58
C SER A 119 -18.49 -12.94 10.71
N GLU A 120 -19.14 -13.50 9.68
CA GLU A 120 -18.53 -14.40 8.68
C GLU A 120 -17.92 -13.64 7.49
N SER A 121 -18.17 -12.35 7.36
CA SER A 121 -17.63 -11.51 6.28
C SER A 121 -16.11 -11.36 6.44
N LEU A 122 -15.38 -11.57 5.34
CA LEU A 122 -13.93 -11.37 5.28
C LEU A 122 -13.58 -10.22 4.33
N ILE A 123 -12.93 -9.21 4.86
CA ILE A 123 -12.37 -8.09 4.11
C ILE A 123 -10.87 -8.29 3.98
N THR A 124 -10.36 -8.31 2.75
CA THR A 124 -8.93 -8.35 2.46
C THR A 124 -8.51 -7.06 1.75
N PHE A 125 -7.61 -6.31 2.39
CA PHE A 125 -6.91 -5.21 1.74
C PHE A 125 -5.72 -5.76 0.96
N TRP A 126 -5.71 -5.53 -0.34
CA TRP A 126 -4.67 -5.96 -1.26
C TRP A 126 -3.79 -4.77 -1.62
N GLY A 127 -2.92 -4.41 -0.67
CA GLY A 127 -1.90 -3.39 -0.85
C GLY A 127 -0.55 -3.87 -0.31
N CYS A 128 0.54 -3.35 -0.88
CA CYS A 128 1.89 -3.73 -0.46
C CYS A 128 2.14 -3.43 1.02
N SER A 129 2.47 -4.47 1.78
CA SER A 129 2.93 -4.41 3.18
C SER A 129 2.01 -3.71 4.19
N PHE A 130 0.74 -3.47 3.87
CA PHE A 130 -0.18 -2.79 4.79
C PHE A 130 -0.45 -3.60 6.06
N GLY A 131 -0.30 -4.92 6.03
CA GLY A 131 -0.38 -5.79 7.21
C GLY A 131 0.68 -5.50 8.28
N LYS A 132 1.79 -4.81 7.94
CA LYS A 132 2.78 -4.34 8.92
C LYS A 132 2.22 -3.21 9.79
N GLN A 133 1.19 -2.50 9.34
CA GLN A 133 0.57 -1.37 10.03
C GLN A 133 -0.65 -1.82 10.85
N GLN A 134 -0.44 -2.73 11.81
CA GLN A 134 -1.53 -3.32 12.59
C GLN A 134 -2.44 -2.29 13.27
N ALA A 135 -1.87 -1.20 13.81
CA ALA A 135 -2.66 -0.14 14.44
C ALA A 135 -3.61 0.55 13.43
N HIS A 136 -3.17 0.78 12.19
CA HIS A 136 -4.02 1.36 11.14
C HIS A 136 -5.06 0.35 10.67
N LEU A 137 -4.64 -0.89 10.43
CA LEU A 137 -5.52 -1.96 10.00
C LEU A 137 -6.66 -2.19 11.01
N LYS A 138 -6.35 -2.14 12.32
CA LYS A 138 -7.34 -2.24 13.41
C LYS A 138 -8.35 -1.09 13.38
N LYS A 139 -7.89 0.15 13.22
CA LYS A 139 -8.78 1.32 13.13
C LYS A 139 -9.67 1.27 11.90
N ILE A 140 -9.12 0.87 10.75
CA ILE A 140 -9.91 0.69 9.53
C ILE A 140 -10.95 -0.42 9.73
N ALA A 141 -10.61 -1.51 10.41
CA ALA A 141 -11.57 -2.59 10.67
C ALA A 141 -12.80 -2.13 11.48
N GLN A 142 -12.64 -1.14 12.36
CA GLN A 142 -13.75 -0.55 13.13
C GLN A 142 -14.77 0.19 12.25
N LEU A 143 -14.39 0.62 11.04
CA LEU A 143 -15.30 1.28 10.09
C LEU A 143 -16.24 0.29 9.38
N PHE A 144 -16.00 -1.02 9.51
CA PHE A 144 -16.78 -2.08 8.89
C PHE A 144 -17.59 -2.90 9.91
N ASN A 145 -18.02 -2.29 11.02
CA ASN A 145 -18.85 -2.97 12.02
C ASN A 145 -20.10 -3.59 11.37
N SER A 146 -20.43 -4.82 11.78
CA SER A 146 -21.55 -5.57 11.22
C SER A 146 -22.68 -5.76 12.24
N ILE A 147 -23.82 -6.29 11.78
CA ILE A 147 -25.04 -6.40 12.60
C ILE A 147 -24.90 -7.36 13.78
N ASP A 148 -24.03 -8.36 13.67
CA ASP A 148 -23.82 -9.43 14.65
C ASP A 148 -22.40 -9.42 15.25
N GLY A 149 -21.61 -8.38 14.99
CA GLY A 149 -20.30 -8.17 15.60
C GLY A 149 -19.25 -7.57 14.68
N SER A 150 -17.98 -7.85 14.95
CA SER A 150 -16.86 -7.38 14.13
C SER A 150 -16.57 -8.33 12.97
N VAL A 151 -16.44 -7.78 11.78
CA VAL A 151 -15.97 -8.51 10.60
C VAL A 151 -14.49 -8.89 10.71
N SER A 152 -14.06 -9.88 9.94
CA SER A 152 -12.63 -10.20 9.85
C SER A 152 -11.97 -9.31 8.79
N VAL A 153 -10.93 -8.58 9.17
CA VAL A 153 -10.14 -7.75 8.25
C VAL A 153 -8.69 -8.22 8.23
N ARG A 154 -8.09 -8.33 7.05
CA ARG A 154 -6.69 -8.75 6.90
C ARG A 154 -5.99 -8.04 5.74
N SER A 155 -4.66 -8.07 5.75
CA SER A 155 -3.79 -7.51 4.70
C SER A 155 -2.46 -8.25 4.66
N PRO A 156 -1.77 -8.35 3.50
CA PRO A 156 -0.43 -8.95 3.47
C PRO A 156 0.61 -8.05 4.17
N ASN A 157 1.54 -8.66 4.90
CA ASN A 157 2.72 -7.97 5.45
C ASN A 157 3.88 -7.84 4.45
N MET A 158 3.80 -8.51 3.30
CA MET A 158 4.75 -8.43 2.19
C MET A 158 4.22 -7.58 1.03
N ARG A 159 5.08 -7.28 0.06
CA ARG A 159 4.62 -6.71 -1.21
C ARG A 159 3.81 -7.76 -1.95
N ILE A 160 2.75 -7.32 -2.62
CA ILE A 160 1.93 -8.16 -3.48
C ILE A 160 2.12 -7.72 -4.93
N HIS A 161 2.23 -8.70 -5.81
CA HIS A 161 2.32 -8.53 -7.25
C HIS A 161 1.21 -9.34 -7.89
N PHE A 162 0.43 -8.72 -8.76
CA PHE A 162 -0.46 -9.40 -9.68
C PHE A 162 0.22 -9.48 -11.03
N PHE A 163 0.03 -10.59 -11.75
CA PHE A 163 0.54 -10.70 -13.10
C PHE A 163 -0.41 -11.47 -14.00
N TYR A 164 -0.28 -11.19 -15.30
CA TYR A 164 -1.03 -11.84 -16.34
C TYR A 164 -0.06 -12.31 -17.44
N ASP A 165 -0.05 -13.60 -17.71
CA ASP A 165 0.64 -14.19 -18.84
C ASP A 165 -0.31 -14.27 -20.04
N LEU A 166 -0.09 -13.37 -20.99
CA LEU A 166 -0.84 -13.27 -22.24
C LEU A 166 -0.79 -14.56 -23.07
N ASN A 167 0.33 -15.28 -23.07
CA ASN A 167 0.52 -16.45 -23.93
C ASN A 167 -0.28 -17.65 -23.43
N ASN A 168 -0.39 -17.78 -22.12
CA ASN A 168 -1.07 -18.90 -21.46
C ASN A 168 -2.45 -18.53 -20.93
N ASN A 169 -2.89 -17.29 -21.13
CA ASN A 169 -4.11 -16.71 -20.55
C ASN A 169 -4.22 -17.01 -19.05
N PHE A 170 -3.11 -16.82 -18.34
CA PHE A 170 -2.96 -17.23 -16.93
C PHE A 170 -2.79 -16.01 -16.05
N VAL A 171 -3.64 -15.87 -15.03
CA VAL A 171 -3.54 -14.83 -14.00
C VAL A 171 -3.18 -15.44 -12.67
N ASP A 172 -2.21 -14.83 -12.00
CA ASP A 172 -1.83 -15.23 -10.65
C ASP A 172 -1.26 -14.04 -9.87
N ARG A 173 -0.90 -14.29 -8.62
CA ARG A 173 -0.20 -13.34 -7.78
C ARG A 173 0.95 -14.01 -7.07
N PHE A 174 1.91 -13.20 -6.63
CA PHE A 174 2.94 -13.65 -5.72
C PHE A 174 3.30 -12.54 -4.74
N TYR A 175 4.04 -12.92 -3.71
CA TYR A 175 4.50 -11.99 -2.69
C TYR A 175 6.00 -11.85 -2.76
N SER A 176 6.51 -10.66 -2.41
CA SER A 176 7.95 -10.45 -2.29
C SER A 176 8.30 -9.74 -1.00
N GLU A 177 9.46 -10.10 -0.45
CA GLU A 177 10.16 -9.26 0.50
C GLU A 177 10.85 -8.11 -0.24
N GLU A 178 10.94 -6.96 0.41
CA GLU A 178 11.70 -5.82 -0.07
C GLU A 178 12.78 -5.49 0.96
N TYR A 179 14.02 -5.55 0.53
CA TYR A 179 15.18 -5.08 1.27
C TYR A 179 15.57 -3.74 0.71
N SER A 180 15.79 -2.74 1.56
CA SER A 180 16.16 -1.40 1.09
C SER A 180 17.26 -0.76 1.92
N ILE A 181 18.25 -0.21 1.24
CA ILE A 181 19.27 0.67 1.82
C ILE A 181 19.19 2.04 1.14
N TYR A 182 19.71 3.06 1.82
CA TYR A 182 19.61 4.45 1.37
C TYR A 182 21.00 5.06 1.29
N SER A 183 21.25 5.83 0.23
CA SER A 183 22.51 6.55 0.01
C SER A 183 22.27 7.98 -0.46
N ASP A 184 23.34 8.78 -0.37
CA ASP A 184 23.46 10.14 -0.91
C ASP A 184 24.07 10.18 -2.32
N THR A 185 24.63 9.07 -2.78
CA THR A 185 25.28 8.92 -4.11
C THR A 185 24.82 7.67 -4.85
N GLU A 186 24.72 7.80 -6.19
CA GLU A 186 24.41 6.68 -7.10
C GLU A 186 25.66 5.83 -7.39
N GLU A 187 26.85 6.30 -7.01
CA GLU A 187 28.14 5.72 -7.41
C GLU A 187 28.58 4.48 -6.61
N LEU A 188 27.68 3.87 -5.84
CA LEU A 188 28.00 2.68 -5.06
C LEU A 188 28.21 1.46 -5.97
N THR A 189 29.37 0.83 -5.83
CA THR A 189 29.66 -0.43 -6.52
C THR A 189 28.76 -1.56 -5.99
N SER A 190 28.53 -2.60 -6.79
CA SER A 190 27.77 -3.77 -6.34
C SER A 190 28.35 -4.42 -5.08
N SER A 191 29.68 -4.38 -4.90
CA SER A 191 30.35 -4.90 -3.71
C SER A 191 30.06 -4.06 -2.46
N GLU A 192 29.99 -2.74 -2.59
CA GLU A 192 29.61 -1.84 -1.50
C GLU A 192 28.14 -2.00 -1.12
N LEU A 193 27.25 -2.07 -2.12
CA LEU A 193 25.83 -2.34 -1.92
C LEU A 193 25.62 -3.70 -1.25
N ALA A 194 26.30 -4.76 -1.71
CA ALA A 194 26.19 -6.09 -1.12
C ALA A 194 26.61 -6.09 0.35
N ARG A 195 27.71 -5.40 0.67
CA ARG A 195 28.17 -5.25 2.06
C ARG A 195 27.16 -4.48 2.92
N ALA A 196 26.57 -3.41 2.38
CA ALA A 196 25.57 -2.61 3.08
C ALA A 196 24.28 -3.41 3.33
N PHE A 197 23.78 -4.17 2.35
CA PHE A 197 22.65 -5.08 2.53
C PHE A 197 22.96 -6.18 3.55
N GLN A 198 24.14 -6.81 3.48
CA GLN A 198 24.56 -7.84 4.44
C GLN A 198 24.67 -7.29 5.86
N TYR A 199 25.14 -6.05 6.01
CA TYR A 199 25.22 -5.39 7.30
C TYR A 199 23.84 -5.04 7.86
N GLN A 200 22.94 -4.51 7.04
CA GLN A 200 21.59 -4.12 7.47
C GLN A 200 20.65 -5.31 7.69
N TYR A 201 20.85 -6.41 6.95
CA TYR A 201 20.01 -7.60 6.97
C TYR A 201 20.85 -8.88 7.15
N PRO A 202 21.53 -9.03 8.30
CA PRO A 202 22.49 -10.12 8.52
C PRO A 202 21.88 -11.51 8.45
N ASP A 203 20.59 -11.64 8.79
CA ASP A 203 19.88 -12.93 8.85
C ASP A 203 19.22 -13.32 7.53
N SER A 204 19.25 -12.46 6.50
CA SER A 204 18.67 -12.78 5.20
C SER A 204 19.48 -13.87 4.51
N LYS A 205 18.78 -14.79 3.85
CA LYS A 205 19.39 -15.83 3.00
C LYS A 205 19.66 -15.35 1.57
N THR A 206 19.48 -14.05 1.31
CA THR A 206 19.63 -13.46 -0.02
C THR A 206 21.10 -13.46 -0.43
N GLY A 207 21.40 -14.02 -1.60
CA GLY A 207 22.70 -13.86 -2.24
C GLY A 207 22.84 -12.44 -2.80
N TRP A 208 23.23 -11.47 -1.97
CA TRP A 208 23.22 -10.04 -2.31
C TRP A 208 23.94 -9.71 -3.61
N GLN A 209 25.12 -10.30 -3.83
CA GLN A 209 25.89 -10.05 -5.05
C GLN A 209 25.14 -10.49 -6.31
N THR A 210 24.53 -11.68 -6.27
CA THR A 210 23.71 -12.23 -7.37
C THR A 210 22.46 -11.39 -7.60
N ALA A 211 21.81 -10.96 -6.51
CA ALA A 211 20.63 -10.12 -6.57
C ALA A 211 20.91 -8.78 -7.24
N LEU A 212 22.06 -8.16 -6.95
CA LEU A 212 22.50 -6.89 -7.54
C LEU A 212 22.83 -7.00 -9.03
N SER A 213 23.21 -8.18 -9.52
CA SER A 213 23.45 -8.43 -10.95
C SER A 213 22.18 -8.75 -11.74
N THR A 214 21.03 -8.88 -11.07
CA THR A 214 19.77 -9.31 -11.69
C THR A 214 18.78 -8.14 -11.70
N PRO A 215 18.37 -7.64 -12.89
CA PRO A 215 17.36 -6.60 -12.97
C PRO A 215 15.97 -7.12 -12.57
N ILE A 216 15.11 -6.23 -12.07
CA ILE A 216 13.71 -6.56 -11.76
C ILE A 216 13.00 -7.00 -13.04
N SER A 217 12.29 -8.12 -12.93
CA SER A 217 11.39 -8.65 -13.96
C SER A 217 10.03 -8.97 -13.35
N ASP A 218 8.99 -8.96 -14.18
CA ASP A 218 7.59 -9.07 -13.75
C ASP A 218 7.24 -10.39 -13.05
N THR A 219 8.07 -11.43 -13.21
CA THR A 219 7.84 -12.76 -12.60
C THR A 219 8.65 -13.01 -11.34
N LEU A 220 9.62 -12.13 -11.02
CA LEU A 220 10.57 -12.21 -9.90
C LEU A 220 11.01 -13.65 -9.58
N LEU A 221 11.44 -14.40 -10.60
CA LEU A 221 11.97 -15.76 -10.40
C LEU A 221 13.29 -15.77 -9.61
N GLN A 222 13.97 -14.63 -9.55
CA GLN A 222 15.20 -14.43 -8.81
C GLN A 222 15.15 -13.10 -8.04
N PRO A 223 15.92 -12.96 -6.95
CA PRO A 223 16.18 -11.68 -6.30
C PRO A 223 16.58 -10.63 -7.33
N ALA A 224 15.97 -9.44 -7.27
CA ALA A 224 16.19 -8.46 -8.31
C ALA A 224 16.31 -7.03 -7.77
N TYR A 225 17.21 -6.28 -8.39
CA TYR A 225 17.66 -4.99 -7.92
C TYR A 225 17.08 -3.81 -8.70
N SER A 226 16.80 -2.72 -7.99
CA SER A 226 16.52 -1.40 -8.55
C SER A 226 17.15 -0.30 -7.70
N ALA A 227 17.44 0.83 -8.34
CA ALA A 227 17.80 2.07 -7.68
C ALA A 227 16.82 3.16 -8.14
N SER A 228 16.31 3.93 -7.19
CA SER A 228 15.40 5.04 -7.46
C SER A 228 15.93 6.29 -6.76
N THR A 229 16.01 7.38 -7.50
CA THR A 229 16.39 8.69 -6.97
C THR A 229 15.14 9.46 -6.62
N ILE A 230 15.01 9.80 -5.34
CA ILE A 230 13.88 10.57 -4.81
C ILE A 230 14.36 11.99 -4.61
N ASN A 231 13.67 12.92 -5.27
CA ASN A 231 13.90 14.34 -5.15
C ASN A 231 12.57 15.04 -4.86
N ILE A 232 12.47 15.64 -3.67
CA ILE A 232 11.31 16.42 -3.24
C ILE A 232 11.76 17.86 -3.05
N LYS A 233 11.11 18.78 -3.75
CA LYS A 233 11.38 20.22 -3.65
C LYS A 233 10.15 20.95 -3.15
N PHE A 234 10.32 21.81 -2.15
CA PHE A 234 9.24 22.64 -1.63
C PHE A 234 9.78 23.95 -1.07
N TYR A 235 8.90 24.95 -0.97
CA TYR A 235 9.22 26.24 -0.35
C TYR A 235 8.78 26.25 1.10
N ALA A 236 9.62 26.80 1.97
CA ALA A 236 9.43 26.83 3.40
C ALA A 236 9.70 28.24 3.97
N PRO A 237 8.89 28.73 4.93
CA PRO A 237 9.26 29.87 5.74
C PRO A 237 10.61 29.67 6.45
N ARG A 238 11.45 30.70 6.59
CA ARG A 238 12.77 30.54 7.21
C ARG A 238 12.71 30.21 8.70
N ASP A 239 11.67 30.66 9.39
CA ASP A 239 11.47 30.43 10.82
C ASP A 239 11.29 28.95 11.16
N ILE A 240 10.72 28.15 10.25
CA ILE A 240 10.59 26.69 10.45
C ILE A 240 11.92 25.93 10.28
N LEU A 241 12.95 26.55 9.70
CA LEU A 241 14.28 25.96 9.45
C LEU A 241 15.23 26.08 10.63
N LYS A 242 14.80 26.74 11.72
CA LYS A 242 15.63 26.98 12.91
C LYS A 242 16.10 25.69 13.59
N THR A 243 15.33 24.61 13.47
CA THR A 243 15.67 23.30 14.02
C THR A 243 15.25 22.17 13.10
N TYR A 244 15.94 21.03 13.19
CA TYR A 244 15.55 19.81 12.48
C TYR A 244 14.16 19.31 12.91
N GLN A 245 13.79 19.52 14.19
CA GLN A 245 12.47 19.14 14.71
C GLN A 245 11.34 19.94 14.06
N THR A 246 11.47 21.27 13.97
CA THR A 246 10.45 22.13 13.35
C THR A 246 10.32 21.86 11.86
N LEU A 247 11.44 21.61 11.16
CA LEU A 247 11.42 21.21 9.75
C LEU A 247 10.74 19.85 9.55
N ASN A 248 11.06 18.84 10.38
CA ASN A 248 10.39 17.54 10.30
C ASN A 248 8.89 17.63 10.55
N GLN A 249 8.46 18.38 11.57
CA GLN A 249 7.03 18.60 11.83
C GLN A 249 6.35 19.29 10.66
N PHE A 250 6.99 20.29 10.06
CA PHE A 250 6.46 20.95 8.88
C PHE A 250 6.30 19.99 7.70
N MET A 251 7.33 19.19 7.41
CA MET A 251 7.30 18.23 6.30
C MET A 251 6.23 17.15 6.51
N LEU A 252 6.11 16.60 7.73
CA LEU A 252 5.07 15.65 8.10
C LEU A 252 3.66 16.23 7.96
N ALA A 253 3.51 17.56 8.07
CA ALA A 253 2.25 18.25 7.89
C ALA A 253 1.92 18.54 6.41
N GLN A 254 2.84 18.35 5.46
CA GLN A 254 2.59 18.55 4.04
C GLN A 254 2.12 17.25 3.37
N PRO A 255 0.86 17.17 2.89
CA PRO A 255 0.34 15.97 2.25
C PRO A 255 1.16 15.54 1.04
N GLU A 256 1.55 16.48 0.18
CA GLU A 256 2.31 16.20 -1.06
C GLU A 256 3.68 15.57 -0.80
N ILE A 257 4.35 15.96 0.30
CA ILE A 257 5.62 15.37 0.71
C ILE A 257 5.38 13.95 1.21
N MET A 258 4.36 13.75 2.05
CA MET A 258 4.02 12.43 2.58
C MET A 258 3.55 11.48 1.49
N ASP A 259 2.79 11.94 0.50
CA ASP A 259 2.40 11.16 -0.66
C ASP A 259 3.62 10.68 -1.44
N SER A 260 4.58 11.58 -1.69
CA SER A 260 5.83 11.21 -2.35
C SER A 260 6.63 10.17 -1.56
N LEU A 261 6.74 10.35 -0.24
CA LEU A 261 7.44 9.40 0.63
C LEU A 261 6.73 8.04 0.71
N ASN A 262 5.40 8.04 0.79
CA ASN A 262 4.57 6.83 0.81
C ASN A 262 4.67 6.07 -0.51
N ASN A 263 4.62 6.76 -1.64
CA ASN A 263 4.74 6.16 -2.97
C ASN A 263 6.09 5.48 -3.17
N HIS A 264 7.17 6.04 -2.62
CA HIS A 264 8.49 5.45 -2.70
C HIS A 264 8.80 4.46 -1.55
N ASN A 265 7.88 4.34 -0.57
CA ASN A 265 8.08 3.58 0.66
C ASN A 265 9.40 3.99 1.36
N ILE A 266 9.48 5.28 1.76
CA ILE A 266 10.65 5.91 2.38
C ILE A 266 10.29 6.68 3.65
N SER A 267 11.10 6.51 4.69
CA SER A 267 11.03 7.33 5.89
C SER A 267 11.71 8.68 5.69
N ILE A 268 11.09 9.74 6.22
CA ILE A 268 11.58 11.12 6.12
C ILE A 268 13.02 11.32 6.64
N ASN A 269 13.43 10.52 7.63
CA ASN A 269 14.77 10.55 8.20
C ASN A 269 15.86 9.97 7.29
N LYS A 270 15.50 9.47 6.10
CA LYS A 270 16.43 9.00 5.07
C LYS A 270 16.73 10.05 4.01
N LEU A 271 16.09 11.21 4.08
CA LEU A 271 16.30 12.32 3.16
C LEU A 271 17.52 13.15 3.57
N ASN A 272 18.37 13.45 2.61
CA ASN A 272 19.36 14.51 2.75
C ASN A 272 18.69 15.83 2.41
N ILE A 273 18.81 16.80 3.32
CA ILE A 273 18.13 18.08 3.20
C ILE A 273 19.14 19.15 2.81
N GLU A 274 18.94 19.75 1.65
CA GLU A 274 19.69 20.92 1.19
C GLU A 274 18.77 22.15 1.21
N ILE A 275 19.22 23.21 1.88
CA ILE A 275 18.49 24.48 1.99
C ILE A 275 19.14 25.48 1.05
N LYS A 276 18.36 25.99 0.09
CA LYS A 276 18.79 27.02 -0.87
C LYS A 276 18.08 28.33 -0.60
N ASP A 277 18.87 29.40 -0.58
CA ASP A 277 18.34 30.75 -0.52
C ASP A 277 17.53 31.05 -1.79
N THR A 278 16.48 31.84 -1.61
CA THR A 278 15.65 32.34 -2.72
C THR A 278 15.68 33.86 -2.69
N ASP A 279 15.34 34.49 -3.82
CA ASP A 279 15.25 35.95 -3.94
C ASP A 279 14.07 36.54 -3.13
N ARG A 280 13.24 35.69 -2.51
CA ARG A 280 12.09 36.11 -1.69
C ARG A 280 12.49 36.23 -0.23
N GLU A 281 12.19 37.38 0.37
CA GLU A 281 12.35 37.57 1.81
C GLU A 281 11.59 36.47 2.59
N ASN A 282 12.25 35.93 3.62
CA ASN A 282 11.69 34.95 4.56
C ASN A 282 11.27 33.58 3.99
N ILE A 283 11.62 33.25 2.74
CA ILE A 283 11.36 31.93 2.13
C ILE A 283 12.68 31.28 1.69
N ALA A 284 12.80 29.97 1.92
CA ALA A 284 13.87 29.14 1.36
C ALA A 284 13.29 28.02 0.49
N LEU A 285 14.08 27.56 -0.49
CA LEU A 285 13.82 26.35 -1.24
C LEU A 285 14.49 25.19 -0.52
N ILE A 286 13.71 24.18 -0.17
CA ILE A 286 14.20 22.94 0.43
C ILE A 286 14.24 21.86 -0.64
N ASN A 287 15.41 21.26 -0.80
CA ASN A 287 15.65 20.14 -1.71
C ASN A 287 15.98 18.91 -0.85
N CYS A 288 15.05 17.97 -0.79
CA CYS A 288 15.22 16.71 -0.09
C CYS A 288 15.56 15.61 -1.09
N THR A 289 16.73 15.00 -0.95
CA THR A 289 17.23 13.97 -1.87
C THR A 289 17.65 12.72 -1.16
N THR A 290 17.34 11.55 -1.73
CA THR A 290 17.91 10.27 -1.31
C THR A 290 17.87 9.30 -2.48
N ILE A 291 18.74 8.31 -2.46
CA ILE A 291 18.69 7.20 -3.41
C ILE A 291 18.31 5.95 -2.64
N LYS A 292 17.21 5.34 -3.05
CA LYS A 292 16.74 4.08 -2.50
C LYS A 292 17.24 2.96 -3.39
N HIS A 293 18.07 2.09 -2.80
CA HIS A 293 18.51 0.85 -3.41
C HIS A 293 17.66 -0.28 -2.86
N SER A 294 16.97 -1.01 -3.73
CA SER A 294 16.03 -2.04 -3.34
C SER A 294 16.31 -3.38 -4.00
N ILE A 295 16.21 -4.44 -3.21
CA ILE A 295 16.21 -5.82 -3.69
C ILE A 295 14.87 -6.46 -3.34
N LEU A 296 14.17 -6.97 -4.36
CA LEU A 296 12.95 -7.74 -4.19
C LEU A 296 13.26 -9.22 -4.28
N THR A 297 12.78 -10.01 -3.32
CA THR A 297 12.91 -11.47 -3.35
C THR A 297 11.53 -12.11 -3.29
N ARG A 298 11.24 -13.04 -4.21
CA ARG A 298 9.98 -13.77 -4.18
C ARG A 298 9.90 -14.64 -2.92
N SER A 299 8.78 -14.54 -2.23
CA SER A 299 8.51 -15.32 -1.03
C SER A 299 8.00 -16.72 -1.40
N ASN A 300 8.52 -17.73 -0.69
CA ASN A 300 8.02 -19.11 -0.73
C ASN A 300 7.03 -19.39 0.42
N LEU A 301 6.69 -18.39 1.22
CA LEU A 301 5.72 -18.55 2.31
C LEU A 301 4.30 -18.73 1.74
N ARG A 302 3.48 -19.47 2.47
CA ARG A 302 2.07 -19.62 2.11
C ARG A 302 1.33 -18.33 2.48
N GLU A 303 0.25 -18.02 1.75
CA GLU A 303 -0.56 -16.82 2.01
C GLU A 303 -0.97 -16.67 3.49
N LYS A 304 -1.38 -17.75 4.15
CA LYS A 304 -1.78 -17.70 5.57
C LYS A 304 -0.65 -17.28 6.52
N ASP A 305 0.60 -17.45 6.10
CA ASP A 305 1.79 -17.08 6.86
C ASP A 305 2.21 -15.62 6.54
N ILE A 306 1.60 -14.98 5.53
CA ILE A 306 1.85 -13.61 5.05
C ILE A 306 0.70 -12.66 5.46
N MET A 307 -0.53 -13.17 5.51
CA MET A 307 -1.70 -12.40 5.87
C MET A 307 -1.72 -12.09 7.36
N VAL A 308 -1.80 -10.81 7.69
CA VAL A 308 -1.97 -10.32 9.06
C VAL A 308 -3.42 -9.89 9.22
N TYR A 309 -4.05 -10.38 10.28
CA TYR A 309 -5.41 -9.99 10.66
C TYR A 309 -5.36 -8.76 11.56
N ALA A 310 -6.38 -7.91 11.47
CA ALA A 310 -6.63 -6.89 12.46
C ALA A 310 -6.92 -7.57 13.80
N ASP A 311 -6.07 -7.37 14.80
CA ASP A 311 -6.33 -7.89 16.15
C ASP A 311 -7.60 -7.25 16.71
N ARG A 312 -8.56 -8.09 17.11
CA ARG A 312 -9.81 -7.66 17.75
C ARG A 312 -9.52 -6.96 19.08
#